data_AF-A0A0G0BNA3-F1
#
_entry.id   AF-A0A0G0BNA3-F1
#
_cell.length_a   1.000
_cell.length_b   1.000
_cell.length_c   1.000
_cell.angle_alpha   90.00
_cell.angle_beta   90.00
_cell.angle_gamma   90.00
#
_symmetry.space_group_name_H-M   'P 1'
#
loop_
_entity.id
_entity.type
_entity.pdbx_description
1 polymer ?
#
loop_
_entity_poly.entity_id
_entity_poly.type
_entity_poly.pdbx_seq_one_letter_code
_entity_poly.pdbx_strand_id
1 'polypeptide(L)'
;MQKIIQSFFWGIFAAGFALIAEILLQTFLGIIFSPAYFSTVFTHFSFSIFLFVLIEEISKYIIISKKILLYSKEKSALLNTFIAGAGFSFVELTFIYNFSPLEFFTTQILIQIAILHIATFGIIAYYSIPNKITLKPVLFTFFIHSLYNLIVLLGEKTFPLAIPLLLAIIILLNIWNLFTAKHKLAS
;
A
#
# COMPACT_ATOMS: atom_id res chain seq x y z
N MET A 1 23.31 -4.71 -6.73
CA MET A 1 22.57 -3.82 -7.65
C MET A 1 21.43 -4.51 -8.36
N GLN A 2 21.64 -5.65 -9.04
CA GLN A 2 20.58 -6.39 -9.76
C GLN A 2 19.33 -6.69 -8.91
N LYS A 3 19.49 -7.19 -7.68
CA LYS A 3 18.36 -7.50 -6.78
C LYS A 3 17.55 -6.27 -6.35
N ILE A 4 18.18 -5.09 -6.26
CA ILE A 4 17.52 -3.83 -5.89
C ILE A 4 16.62 -3.38 -7.04
N ILE A 5 17.19 -3.33 -8.25
CA ILE A 5 16.46 -2.98 -9.48
C ILE A 5 15.28 -3.95 -9.68
N GLN A 6 15.54 -5.25 -9.53
CA GLN A 6 14.50 -6.26 -9.65
C GLN A 6 13.36 -6.06 -8.63
N SER A 7 13.68 -5.66 -7.39
CA SER A 7 12.68 -5.42 -6.36
C SER A 7 11.82 -4.19 -6.68
N PHE A 8 12.40 -3.14 -7.25
CA PHE A 8 11.66 -1.97 -7.73
C PHE A 8 10.63 -2.38 -8.80
N PHE A 9 11.03 -3.17 -9.79
CA PHE A 9 10.11 -3.69 -10.82
C PHE A 9 9.04 -4.62 -10.26
N TRP A 10 9.35 -5.42 -9.24
CA TRP A 10 8.33 -6.20 -8.53
C TRP A 10 7.29 -5.30 -7.85
N GLY A 11 7.69 -4.14 -7.34
CA GLY A 11 6.80 -3.08 -6.88
C GLY A 11 5.86 -2.56 -7.96
N ILE A 12 6.41 -2.23 -9.13
CA ILE A 12 5.64 -1.81 -10.31
C ILE A 12 4.61 -2.88 -10.71
N PHE A 13 5.03 -4.15 -10.77
CA PHE A 13 4.12 -5.24 -11.10
C PHE A 13 3.01 -5.40 -10.05
N ALA A 14 3.34 -5.29 -8.76
CA ALA A 14 2.34 -5.32 -7.69
C ALA A 14 1.27 -4.23 -7.87
N ALA A 15 1.68 -2.99 -8.17
CA ALA A 15 0.76 -1.89 -8.44
C ALA A 15 -0.08 -2.14 -9.70
N GLY A 16 0.54 -2.59 -10.79
CA GLY A 16 -0.18 -2.92 -12.03
C GLY A 16 -1.24 -4.01 -11.83
N PHE A 17 -0.94 -5.06 -11.06
CA PHE A 17 -1.93 -6.08 -10.72
C PHE A 17 -3.08 -5.52 -9.88
N ALA A 18 -2.77 -4.70 -8.87
CA ALA A 18 -3.79 -4.07 -8.02
C ALA A 18 -4.73 -3.19 -8.86
N LEU A 19 -4.17 -2.28 -9.66
CA LEU A 19 -4.94 -1.37 -10.53
C LEU A 19 -5.84 -2.12 -11.51
N ILE A 20 -5.34 -3.18 -12.16
CA ILE A 20 -6.18 -4.00 -13.06
C ILE A 20 -7.33 -4.63 -12.28
N ALA A 21 -7.05 -5.21 -11.11
CA ALA A 21 -8.08 -5.84 -10.29
C ALA A 21 -9.12 -4.83 -9.79
N GLU A 22 -8.72 -3.62 -9.42
CA GLU A 22 -9.60 -2.53 -9.02
C GLU A 22 -10.49 -2.06 -10.17
N ILE A 23 -9.94 -1.88 -11.38
CA ILE A 23 -10.71 -1.52 -12.58
C ILE A 23 -11.74 -2.60 -12.92
N LEU A 24 -11.34 -3.88 -12.85
CA LEU A 24 -12.26 -5.00 -13.09
C LEU A 24 -13.37 -5.05 -12.04
N LEU A 25 -13.02 -4.88 -10.76
CA LEU A 25 -13.98 -4.82 -9.66
C LEU A 25 -14.95 -3.65 -9.86
N GLN A 26 -14.45 -2.45 -10.17
CA GLN A 26 -15.27 -1.27 -10.39
C GLN A 26 -16.22 -1.46 -11.58
N THR A 27 -15.73 -2.04 -12.68
CA THR A 27 -16.53 -2.34 -13.87
C THR A 27 -17.63 -3.35 -13.54
N PHE A 28 -17.29 -4.42 -12.82
CA PHE A 28 -18.24 -5.45 -12.40
C PHE A 28 -19.33 -4.89 -11.49
N LEU A 29 -18.96 -4.08 -10.49
CA LEU A 29 -19.92 -3.39 -9.62
C LEU A 29 -20.83 -2.47 -10.45
N GLY A 30 -20.29 -1.76 -11.44
CA GLY A 30 -21.09 -0.91 -12.33
C GLY A 30 -22.05 -1.63 -13.26
N ILE A 31 -21.80 -2.90 -13.59
CA ILE A 31 -22.74 -3.72 -14.36
C ILE A 31 -23.88 -4.20 -13.46
N ILE A 32 -23.58 -4.58 -12.22
CA ILE A 32 -24.56 -5.12 -11.27
C ILE A 32 -25.48 -4.02 -10.73
N PHE A 33 -24.90 -2.89 -10.35
CA PHE A 33 -25.62 -1.74 -9.80
C PHE A 33 -25.92 -0.78 -10.95
N SER A 34 -27.20 -0.58 -11.29
CA SER A 34 -27.61 0.19 -12.49
C SER A 34 -26.96 1.58 -12.55
N PRO A 35 -26.88 2.24 -13.74
CA PRO A 35 -26.32 3.59 -13.88
C PRO A 35 -26.96 4.63 -12.95
N ALA A 36 -28.25 4.49 -12.62
CA ALA A 36 -28.96 5.35 -11.68
C ALA A 36 -28.61 5.05 -10.20
N TYR A 37 -28.23 3.81 -9.91
CA TYR A 37 -27.57 3.43 -8.67
C TYR A 37 -26.09 3.85 -8.66
N PHE A 38 -25.45 4.05 -9.80
CA PHE A 38 -24.03 4.39 -9.90
C PHE A 38 -23.73 5.80 -9.35
N SER A 39 -24.66 6.74 -9.50
CA SER A 39 -24.59 8.07 -8.85
C SER A 39 -24.78 8.01 -7.33
N THR A 40 -25.53 7.02 -6.82
CA THR A 40 -25.64 6.70 -5.38
C THR A 40 -24.54 5.75 -4.89
N VAL A 41 -23.85 5.03 -5.78
CA VAL A 41 -22.63 4.28 -5.46
C VAL A 41 -21.45 5.24 -5.29
N PHE A 42 -21.49 6.43 -5.90
CA PHE A 42 -20.62 7.54 -5.52
C PHE A 42 -20.88 8.08 -4.09
N THR A 43 -22.03 7.81 -3.47
CA THR A 43 -22.22 7.97 -2.02
C THR A 43 -21.88 6.70 -1.22
N HIS A 44 -21.84 5.51 -1.85
CA HIS A 44 -21.22 4.28 -1.31
C HIS A 44 -19.70 4.18 -1.55
N PHE A 45 -19.05 5.27 -1.99
CA PHE A 45 -17.60 5.41 -2.20
C PHE A 45 -16.77 4.92 -1.01
N SER A 46 -17.35 4.94 0.20
CA SER A 46 -16.72 4.40 1.41
C SER A 46 -16.44 2.90 1.35
N PHE A 47 -17.32 2.06 0.77
CA PHE A 47 -17.12 0.60 0.78
C PHE A 47 -16.09 0.14 -0.25
N SER A 48 -16.11 0.71 -1.46
CA SER A 48 -15.14 0.37 -2.52
C SER A 48 -13.72 0.77 -2.14
N ILE A 49 -13.53 1.87 -1.39
CA ILE A 49 -12.21 2.26 -0.85
C ILE A 49 -11.61 1.12 -0.04
N PHE A 50 -12.37 0.47 0.84
CA PHE A 50 -11.85 -0.67 1.61
C PHE A 50 -11.50 -1.85 0.69
N LEU A 51 -12.33 -2.17 -0.31
CA LEU A 51 -12.00 -3.25 -1.23
C LEU A 51 -10.74 -2.98 -2.04
N PHE A 52 -10.53 -1.74 -2.50
CA PHE A 52 -9.33 -1.35 -3.23
C PHE A 52 -8.08 -1.45 -2.35
N VAL A 53 -8.14 -0.91 -1.12
CA VAL A 53 -7.07 -1.08 -0.14
C VAL A 53 -6.77 -2.56 0.09
N LEU A 54 -7.80 -3.41 0.23
CA LEU A 54 -7.59 -4.84 0.42
C LEU A 54 -6.89 -5.49 -0.78
N ILE A 55 -7.29 -5.15 -2.01
CA ILE A 55 -6.68 -5.62 -3.25
C ILE A 55 -5.20 -5.23 -3.30
N GLU A 56 -4.89 -3.97 -2.99
CA GLU A 56 -3.51 -3.52 -2.92
C GLU A 56 -2.69 -4.31 -1.90
N GLU A 57 -3.15 -4.38 -0.64
CA GLU A 57 -2.39 -5.01 0.43
C GLU A 57 -2.16 -6.51 0.17
N ILE A 58 -3.15 -7.19 -0.43
CA ILE A 58 -2.99 -8.57 -0.91
C ILE A 58 -1.94 -8.65 -2.02
N SER A 59 -1.97 -7.73 -2.99
CA SER A 59 -1.02 -7.71 -4.11
C SER A 59 0.42 -7.50 -3.63
N LYS A 60 0.61 -6.56 -2.68
CA LYS A 60 1.89 -6.33 -1.98
C LYS A 60 2.34 -7.61 -1.28
N TYR A 61 1.46 -8.25 -0.51
CA TYR A 61 1.76 -9.49 0.20
C TYR A 61 2.17 -10.64 -0.72
N ILE A 62 1.46 -10.84 -1.84
CA ILE A 62 1.80 -11.87 -2.82
C ILE A 62 3.20 -11.63 -3.37
N ILE A 63 3.53 -10.42 -3.80
CA ILE A 63 4.84 -10.11 -4.35
C ILE A 63 5.96 -10.22 -3.30
N ILE A 64 5.73 -9.74 -2.07
CA ILE A 64 6.70 -9.86 -0.99
C ILE A 64 6.98 -11.34 -0.68
N SER A 65 5.93 -12.13 -0.41
CA SER A 65 6.06 -13.53 0.01
C SER A 65 6.53 -14.46 -1.09
N LYS A 66 6.07 -14.28 -2.34
CA LYS A 66 6.34 -15.18 -3.45
C LYS A 66 7.51 -14.76 -4.34
N LYS A 67 7.95 -13.50 -4.26
CA LYS A 67 9.11 -13.02 -5.04
C LYS A 67 10.21 -12.55 -4.11
N ILE A 68 9.99 -11.48 -3.36
CA ILE A 68 11.09 -10.76 -2.68
C ILE A 68 11.77 -11.60 -1.59
N LEU A 69 11.00 -12.26 -0.73
CA LEU A 69 11.53 -13.06 0.37
C LEU A 69 12.22 -14.35 -0.09
N LEU A 70 11.91 -14.87 -1.28
CA LEU A 70 12.53 -16.11 -1.78
C LEU A 70 13.98 -15.92 -2.24
N TYR A 71 14.35 -14.76 -2.79
CA TYR A 71 15.70 -14.52 -3.33
C TYR A 71 16.57 -13.60 -2.46
N SER A 72 16.00 -13.00 -1.42
CA SER A 72 16.68 -12.03 -0.56
C SER A 72 17.04 -12.64 0.79
N LYS A 73 18.29 -12.47 1.24
CA LYS A 73 18.67 -12.81 2.62
C LYS A 73 18.12 -11.72 3.55
N GLU A 74 17.29 -12.08 4.51
CA GLU A 74 16.93 -11.33 5.73
C GLU A 74 17.00 -9.78 5.66
N LYS A 75 18.12 -9.16 6.07
CA LYS A 75 18.27 -7.68 6.06
C LYS A 75 18.16 -7.08 4.67
N SER A 76 18.70 -7.78 3.66
CA SER A 76 18.53 -7.37 2.28
C SER A 76 17.07 -7.53 1.82
N ALA A 77 16.29 -8.40 2.46
CA ALA A 77 14.88 -8.57 2.16
C ALA A 77 14.06 -7.34 2.59
N LEU A 78 14.24 -6.82 3.81
CA LEU A 78 13.55 -5.60 4.24
C LEU A 78 13.90 -4.39 3.36
N LEU A 79 15.19 -4.19 3.06
CA LEU A 79 15.60 -3.12 2.14
C LEU A 79 14.97 -3.30 0.75
N ASN A 80 15.01 -4.51 0.20
CA ASN A 80 14.40 -4.81 -1.09
C ASN A 80 12.88 -4.56 -1.09
N THR A 81 12.18 -4.82 0.03
CA THR A 81 10.75 -4.51 0.12
C THR A 81 10.48 -3.02 0.20
N PHE A 82 11.32 -2.20 0.84
CA PHE A 82 11.17 -0.75 0.77
C PHE A 82 11.37 -0.22 -0.65
N ILE A 83 12.33 -0.79 -1.39
CA ILE A 83 12.55 -0.45 -2.80
C ILE A 83 11.38 -0.89 -3.68
N ALA A 84 10.77 -2.05 -3.40
CA ALA A 84 9.53 -2.46 -4.06
C ALA A 84 8.38 -1.51 -3.72
N GLY A 85 8.27 -1.07 -2.47
CA GLY A 85 7.32 -0.03 -2.07
C GLY A 85 7.50 1.26 -2.87
N ALA A 86 8.74 1.69 -3.12
CA ALA A 86 9.01 2.86 -3.95
C ALA A 86 8.57 2.65 -5.42
N GLY A 87 8.75 1.44 -5.96
CA GLY A 87 8.26 1.09 -7.30
C GLY A 87 6.74 1.05 -7.38
N PHE A 88 6.07 0.57 -6.33
CA PHE A 88 4.62 0.61 -6.21
C PHE A 88 4.11 2.06 -6.19
N SER A 89 4.65 2.88 -5.28
CA SER A 89 4.30 4.30 -5.18
C SER A 89 4.54 5.04 -6.49
N PHE A 90 5.64 4.74 -7.20
CA PHE A 90 5.94 5.40 -8.48
C PHE A 90 4.80 5.24 -9.50
N VAL A 91 4.22 4.04 -9.60
CA VAL A 91 3.08 3.80 -10.50
C VAL A 91 1.89 4.64 -10.07
N GLU A 92 1.50 4.57 -8.79
CA GLU A 92 0.34 5.31 -8.31
C GLU A 92 0.48 6.81 -8.44
N LEU A 93 1.62 7.36 -8.04
CA LEU A 93 1.87 8.80 -8.17
C LEU A 93 1.84 9.23 -9.64
N THR A 94 2.30 8.38 -10.57
CA THR A 94 2.18 8.64 -12.00
C THR A 94 0.72 8.65 -12.43
N PHE A 95 -0.11 7.72 -11.95
CA PHE A 95 -1.55 7.71 -12.24
C PHE A 95 -2.24 8.96 -11.67
N ILE A 96 -2.00 9.28 -10.40
CA ILE A 96 -2.56 10.46 -9.74
C ILE A 96 -2.15 11.74 -10.49
N TYR A 97 -0.87 11.86 -10.87
CA TYR A 97 -0.38 13.03 -11.60
C TYR A 97 -1.07 13.22 -12.96
N ASN A 98 -1.33 12.12 -13.69
CA ASN A 98 -1.88 12.20 -15.04
C ASN A 98 -3.42 12.20 -15.09
N PHE A 99 -4.10 11.68 -14.07
CA PHE A 99 -5.54 11.42 -14.12
C PHE A 99 -6.36 12.11 -13.01
N SER A 100 -5.74 12.69 -11.97
CA SER A 100 -6.47 13.43 -10.95
C SER A 100 -6.70 14.89 -11.34
N PRO A 101 -7.84 15.50 -10.96
CA PRO A 101 -8.05 16.93 -11.15
C PRO A 101 -7.01 17.74 -10.37
N LEU A 102 -6.50 18.83 -10.98
CA LEU A 102 -5.43 19.68 -10.44
C LEU A 102 -5.71 20.23 -9.03
N GLU A 103 -6.99 20.42 -8.68
CA GLU A 103 -7.40 20.95 -7.38
C GLU A 103 -7.18 19.98 -6.19
N PHE A 104 -7.05 18.68 -6.47
CA PHE A 104 -6.72 17.66 -5.45
C PHE A 104 -5.22 17.36 -5.39
N PHE A 105 -4.43 18.00 -6.24
CA PHE A 105 -3.02 17.71 -6.39
C PHE A 105 -2.17 18.64 -5.51
N THR A 106 -1.55 18.08 -4.48
CA THR A 106 -0.49 18.77 -3.73
C THR A 106 0.72 17.85 -3.56
N THR A 107 1.91 18.44 -3.59
CA THR A 107 3.17 17.71 -3.31
C THR A 107 3.11 17.01 -1.94
N GLN A 108 2.42 17.61 -0.98
CA GLN A 108 2.19 17.02 0.34
C GLN A 108 1.44 15.68 0.23
N ILE A 109 0.31 15.62 -0.48
CA ILE A 109 -0.46 14.38 -0.66
C ILE A 109 0.39 13.31 -1.35
N LEU A 110 1.15 13.67 -2.40
CA LEU A 110 2.04 12.71 -3.08
C LEU A 110 3.09 12.10 -2.15
N ILE A 111 3.69 12.93 -1.29
CA ILE A 111 4.68 12.46 -0.30
C ILE A 111 4.00 11.54 0.72
N GLN A 112 2.80 11.90 1.21
CA GLN A 112 2.05 11.10 2.17
C GLN A 112 1.73 9.71 1.59
N ILE A 113 1.22 9.65 0.36
CA ILE A 113 0.96 8.39 -0.37
C ILE A 113 2.26 7.61 -0.51
N ALA A 114 3.32 8.24 -1.03
CA ALA A 114 4.62 7.56 -1.20
C ALA A 114 5.11 6.89 0.10
N ILE A 115 5.06 7.62 1.21
CA ILE A 115 5.45 7.12 2.54
C ILE A 115 4.56 5.94 2.95
N LEU A 116 3.24 6.04 2.76
CA LEU A 116 2.30 4.99 3.12
C LEU A 116 2.59 3.66 2.40
N HIS A 117 2.75 3.67 1.07
CA HIS A 117 3.02 2.42 0.34
C HIS A 117 4.42 1.88 0.64
N ILE A 118 5.45 2.73 0.77
CA ILE A 118 6.79 2.29 1.19
C ILE A 118 6.74 1.64 2.59
N ALA A 119 6.04 2.26 3.53
CA ALA A 119 5.93 1.80 4.91
C ALA A 119 5.12 0.51 5.03
N THR A 120 4.01 0.37 4.30
CA THR A 120 3.18 -0.85 4.32
C THR A 120 3.90 -2.05 3.72
N PHE A 121 4.71 -1.86 2.66
CA PHE A 121 5.62 -2.91 2.17
C PHE A 121 6.58 -3.40 3.26
N GLY A 122 7.22 -2.48 3.99
CA GLY A 122 8.15 -2.83 5.08
C GLY A 122 7.48 -3.56 6.24
N ILE A 123 6.28 -3.14 6.63
CA ILE A 123 5.48 -3.78 7.67
C ILE A 123 5.09 -5.20 7.25
N ILE A 124 4.56 -5.38 6.04
CA ILE A 124 4.20 -6.70 5.52
C ILE A 124 5.42 -7.62 5.53
N ALA A 125 6.56 -7.13 5.05
CA ALA A 125 7.80 -7.89 5.00
C ALA A 125 8.24 -8.36 6.39
N TYR A 126 8.30 -7.46 7.38
CA TYR A 126 8.72 -7.79 8.74
C TYR A 126 7.87 -8.90 9.39
N TYR A 127 6.55 -8.84 9.23
CA TYR A 127 5.65 -9.85 9.77
C TYR A 127 5.64 -11.14 8.96
N SER A 128 6.02 -11.07 7.69
CA SER A 128 6.14 -12.23 6.82
C SER A 128 7.45 -13.00 7.03
N ILE A 129 8.49 -12.40 7.63
CA ILE A 129 9.74 -13.08 8.01
C ILE A 129 9.51 -13.94 9.29
N PRO A 130 9.87 -15.25 9.34
CA PRO A 130 10.71 -16.01 8.39
C PRO A 130 9.92 -16.88 7.37
N ASN A 131 9.14 -16.24 6.51
CA ASN A 131 8.31 -16.84 5.46
C ASN A 131 7.11 -17.66 5.95
N LYS A 132 6.44 -17.21 7.03
CA LYS A 132 5.19 -17.82 7.49
C LYS A 132 4.03 -17.29 6.65
N ILE A 133 3.25 -18.19 6.05
CA ILE A 133 2.00 -17.83 5.37
C ILE A 133 1.00 -17.41 6.44
N THR A 134 0.66 -16.12 6.47
CA THR A 134 -0.29 -15.55 7.43
C THR A 134 -0.93 -14.29 6.86
N LEU A 135 -2.23 -14.11 7.12
CA LEU A 135 -2.98 -12.92 6.71
C LEU A 135 -2.83 -11.76 7.69
N LYS A 136 -2.22 -11.98 8.87
CA LYS A 136 -2.00 -10.93 9.88
C LYS A 136 -1.35 -9.65 9.32
N PRO A 137 -0.24 -9.70 8.54
CA PRO A 137 0.33 -8.50 7.93
C PRO A 137 -0.66 -7.76 7.04
N VAL A 138 -1.39 -8.49 6.19
CA VAL A 138 -2.39 -7.91 5.27
C VAL A 138 -3.49 -7.20 6.04
N LEU A 139 -4.06 -7.82 7.07
CA LEU A 139 -5.11 -7.21 7.88
C LEU A 139 -4.62 -5.96 8.61
N PHE A 140 -3.39 -5.99 9.12
CA PHE A 140 -2.80 -4.87 9.84
C PHE A 140 -2.51 -3.69 8.92
N THR A 141 -1.90 -3.92 7.75
CA THR A 141 -1.67 -2.83 6.79
C THR A 141 -2.95 -2.36 6.10
N PHE A 142 -3.91 -3.26 5.88
CA PHE A 142 -5.26 -2.90 5.43
C PHE A 142 -5.91 -1.90 6.37
N PHE A 143 -5.84 -2.14 7.68
CA PHE A 143 -6.39 -1.21 8.68
C PHE A 143 -5.69 0.15 8.63
N ILE A 144 -4.35 0.17 8.61
CA ILE A 144 -3.56 1.41 8.54
C ILE A 144 -3.88 2.22 7.28
N HIS A 145 -3.87 1.55 6.13
CA HIS A 145 -4.10 2.19 4.84
C HIS A 145 -5.55 2.68 4.73
N SER A 146 -6.52 1.87 5.13
CA SER A 146 -7.92 2.30 5.18
C SER A 146 -8.14 3.49 6.12
N LEU A 147 -7.44 3.51 7.27
CA LEU A 147 -7.49 4.64 8.19
C LEU A 147 -6.92 5.91 7.55
N TYR A 148 -5.80 5.81 6.81
CA TYR A 148 -5.27 6.92 6.04
C TYR A 148 -6.31 7.45 5.04
N ASN A 149 -6.88 6.57 4.20
CA ASN A 149 -7.87 6.96 3.20
C ASN A 149 -9.12 7.60 3.84
N LEU A 150 -9.56 7.09 4.99
CA LEU A 150 -10.67 7.68 5.74
C LEU A 150 -10.34 9.08 6.26
N ILE A 151 -9.14 9.29 6.81
CA ILE A 151 -8.72 10.62 7.28
C ILE A 151 -8.65 11.61 6.12
N VAL A 152 -8.11 11.19 4.97
CA VAL A 152 -8.08 12.01 3.74
C VAL A 152 -9.50 12.38 3.31
N LEU A 153 -10.42 11.41 3.31
CA LEU A 153 -11.82 11.61 2.91
C LEU A 153 -12.57 12.58 3.86
N LEU A 154 -12.33 12.48 5.17
CA LEU A 154 -12.92 13.36 6.18
C LEU A 154 -12.30 14.78 6.17
N GLY A 155 -11.21 14.96 5.41
CA GLY A 155 -10.56 16.24 5.15
C GLY A 155 -9.57 16.67 6.22
N GLU A 156 -8.41 17.17 5.80
CA GLU A 156 -7.34 17.66 6.69
C GLU A 156 -7.79 18.81 7.61
N LYS A 157 -8.84 19.57 7.22
CA LYS A 157 -9.42 20.64 8.06
C LYS A 157 -10.02 20.12 9.37
N THR A 158 -10.57 18.91 9.35
CA THR A 158 -11.22 18.29 10.51
C THR A 158 -10.20 17.72 11.48
N PHE A 159 -9.10 17.16 10.96
CA PHE A 159 -8.05 16.49 11.75
C PHE A 159 -6.63 16.81 11.25
N PRO A 160 -6.13 18.04 11.43
CA PRO A 160 -4.89 18.49 10.80
C PRO A 160 -3.63 17.73 11.26
N LEU A 161 -3.68 17.10 12.43
CA LEU A 161 -2.57 16.33 13.00
C LEU A 161 -2.70 14.82 12.77
N ALA A 162 -3.84 14.31 12.28
CA ALA A 162 -4.07 12.87 12.20
C ALA A 162 -3.18 12.18 11.15
N ILE A 163 -3.05 12.75 9.95
CA ILE A 163 -2.16 12.20 8.91
C ILE A 163 -0.69 12.27 9.35
N PRO A 164 -0.13 13.43 9.78
CA PRO A 164 1.25 13.48 10.25
C PRO A 164 1.54 12.49 11.39
N LEU A 165 0.63 12.34 12.35
CA LEU A 165 0.78 11.40 13.45
C LEU A 165 0.76 9.95 12.97
N LEU A 166 -0.18 9.58 12.10
CA LEU A 166 -0.25 8.24 11.51
C LEU A 166 1.04 7.91 10.74
N LEU A 167 1.51 8.82 9.90
CA LEU A 167 2.75 8.64 9.12
C LEU A 167 3.98 8.54 10.04
N ALA A 168 4.06 9.36 11.08
CA ALA A 168 5.15 9.27 12.06
C ALA A 168 5.16 7.90 12.77
N ILE A 169 4.00 7.39 13.19
CA ILE A 169 3.87 6.07 13.82
C ILE A 169 4.34 4.96 12.88
N ILE A 170 3.90 4.94 11.63
CA ILE A 170 4.30 3.87 10.69
C ILE A 170 5.77 3.96 10.30
N ILE A 171 6.36 5.17 10.25
CA ILE A 171 7.80 5.34 10.03
C ILE A 171 8.58 4.78 11.23
N LEU A 172 8.21 5.18 12.45
CA LEU A 172 8.85 4.68 13.68
C LEU A 172 8.73 3.15 13.80
N LEU A 173 7.57 2.59 13.44
CA LEU A 173 7.36 1.15 13.40
C LEU A 173 8.29 0.47 12.40
N ASN A 174 8.49 1.04 11.21
CA ASN A 174 9.42 0.49 10.21
C ASN A 174 10.88 0.57 10.65
N ILE A 175 11.27 1.67 11.31
CA ILE A 175 12.60 1.82 11.93
C ILE A 175 12.80 0.73 12.99
N TRP A 176 11.82 0.53 13.88
CA TRP A 176 11.85 -0.53 14.88
C TRP A 176 11.96 -1.92 14.27
N ASN A 177 11.17 -2.20 13.22
CA ASN A 177 11.19 -3.46 12.49
C ASN A 177 12.57 -3.75 11.87
N LEU A 178 13.23 -2.73 11.33
CA LEU A 178 14.59 -2.84 10.79
C LEU A 178 15.62 -3.27 11.85
N PHE A 179 15.52 -2.72 13.06
CA PHE A 179 16.43 -3.08 14.16
C PHE A 179 16.15 -4.47 14.72
N THR A 180 14.88 -4.84 14.87
CA THR A 180 14.47 -6.10 15.52
C THR A 180 14.46 -7.32 14.61
N ALA A 181 14.42 -7.14 13.28
CA ALA A 181 14.38 -8.26 12.33
C ALA A 181 15.51 -9.27 12.56
N LYS A 182 16.71 -8.81 12.95
CA LYS A 182 17.87 -9.68 13.24
C LYS A 182 17.57 -10.72 14.34
N HIS A 183 16.80 -10.34 15.36
CA HIS A 183 16.53 -11.22 16.50
C HIS A 183 15.50 -12.29 16.18
N LYS A 184 14.53 -11.97 15.30
CA LYS A 184 13.45 -12.86 14.87
C LYS A 184 13.91 -14.03 13.99
N LEU A 185 15.17 -14.00 13.58
CA LEU A 185 15.83 -14.95 12.68
C LEU A 185 16.81 -15.86 13.44
N ALA A 186 17.16 -15.51 14.67
CA ALA A 186 17.96 -16.33 15.57
C ALA A 186 17.09 -17.23 16.48
N SER A 187 15.77 -17.13 16.38
CA SER A 187 14.75 -17.88 17.13
C SER A 187 13.99 -18.84 16.23
#